data_AF-A0A9Q3C872-F1
#
_entry.id   AF-A0A9Q3C872-F1
#
_cell.length_a   1.000
_cell.length_b   1.000
_cell.length_c   1.000
_cell.angle_alpha   90.00
_cell.angle_beta   90.00
_cell.angle_gamma   90.00
#
_symmetry.space_group_name_H-M   'P 1'
#
loop_
_entity.id
_entity.type
_entity.pdbx_description
1 polymer ?
#
loop_
_entity_poly.entity_id
_entity_poly.type
_entity_poly.pdbx_seq_one_letter_code
_entity_poly.pdbx_strand_id
1 'polypeptide(L)'
;MMDKMTQLMGQLTEAVSSRDNFKAPDFKTSSMKAPDHFDGTQAHKLRGFIQSCQLIFHNDPENIFYDRKKVLDSTPFFTGRAGKWIEPYIPNISNEDPSYHLNN
;
A
#
# COMPACT_ATOMS: atom_id res chain seq x y z
N MET A 1 44.34 -15.98 19.52
CA MET A 1 43.29 -15.20 20.23
C MET A 1 42.54 -14.42 19.16
N MET A 2 41.59 -15.05 18.47
CA MET A 2 40.75 -14.37 17.47
C MET A 2 39.70 -13.55 18.22
N ASP A 3 39.61 -12.30 17.82
CA ASP A 3 39.13 -11.18 18.60
C ASP A 3 37.62 -11.27 18.83
N LYS A 4 37.17 -10.93 20.04
CA LYS A 4 35.76 -10.89 20.42
C LYS A 4 34.96 -9.97 19.48
N MET A 5 35.66 -8.97 18.90
CA MET A 5 35.15 -8.11 17.83
C MET A 5 34.80 -8.87 16.56
N THR A 6 35.61 -9.83 16.12
CA THR A 6 35.34 -10.63 14.92
C THR A 6 34.08 -11.48 15.10
N GLN A 7 33.87 -12.01 16.32
CA GLN A 7 32.66 -12.74 16.67
C GLN A 7 31.42 -11.84 16.71
N LEU A 8 31.54 -10.64 17.27
CA LEU A 8 30.44 -9.66 17.30
C LEU A 8 30.04 -9.21 15.90
N MET A 9 31.01 -8.97 15.03
CA MET A 9 30.76 -8.59 13.64
C MET A 9 30.08 -9.72 12.86
N GLY A 10 30.48 -10.98 13.06
CA GLY A 10 29.80 -12.14 12.49
C GLY A 10 28.33 -12.24 12.92
N GLN A 11 28.05 -12.06 14.21
CA GLN A 11 26.69 -12.07 14.75
C GLN A 11 25.82 -10.92 14.22
N LEU A 12 26.41 -9.73 14.05
CA LEU A 12 25.72 -8.59 13.45
C LEU A 12 25.42 -8.84 11.96
N THR A 13 26.37 -9.39 11.21
CA THR A 13 26.17 -9.73 9.79
C THR A 13 25.08 -10.79 9.63
N GLU A 14 25.10 -11.85 10.44
CA GLU A 14 24.04 -12.88 10.43
C GLU A 14 22.67 -12.30 10.82
N ALA A 15 22.59 -11.45 11.85
CA ALA A 15 21.34 -10.83 12.26
C ALA A 15 20.76 -9.89 11.19
N VAL A 16 21.61 -9.18 10.45
CA VAL A 16 21.19 -8.31 9.33
C VAL A 16 20.74 -9.14 8.12
N SER A 17 21.48 -10.19 7.74
CA SER A 17 21.08 -11.11 6.66
C SER A 17 19.82 -11.91 6.98
N SER A 18 19.55 -12.17 8.27
CA SER A 18 18.30 -12.81 8.73
C SER A 18 17.11 -11.85 8.65
N ARG A 19 17.35 -10.53 8.71
CA ARG A 19 16.30 -9.51 8.66
C ARG A 19 15.67 -9.39 7.28
N ASP A 20 16.45 -9.58 6.23
CA ASP A 20 15.97 -9.63 4.83
C ASP A 20 15.14 -10.89 4.52
N ASN A 21 15.21 -11.92 5.36
CA ASN A 21 14.41 -13.15 5.27
C ASN A 21 13.14 -13.14 6.13
N PHE A 22 12.83 -12.04 6.82
CA PHE A 22 11.47 -11.83 7.32
C PHE A 22 10.57 -11.49 6.12
N LYS A 23 10.22 -12.50 5.33
CA LYS A 23 8.92 -12.51 4.68
C LYS A 23 7.93 -12.45 5.84
N ALA A 24 7.39 -11.25 6.10
CA ALA A 24 6.20 -11.14 6.92
C ALA A 24 5.25 -12.25 6.43
N PRO A 25 4.69 -13.08 7.33
CA PRO A 25 3.75 -14.11 6.90
C PRO A 25 2.75 -13.44 5.98
N ASP A 26 2.42 -14.08 4.84
CA ASP A 26 1.43 -13.55 3.90
C ASP A 26 0.17 -13.23 4.70
N PHE A 27 0.05 -11.98 5.14
CA PHE A 27 -1.07 -11.46 5.90
C PHE A 27 -2.16 -11.16 4.88
N LYS A 28 -2.46 -12.16 4.05
CA LYS A 28 -3.50 -12.11 3.06
C LYS A 28 -4.71 -12.78 3.67
N THR A 29 -5.47 -11.97 4.38
CA THR A 29 -6.76 -12.37 4.93
C THR A 29 -7.74 -12.46 3.76
N SER A 30 -8.10 -13.67 3.34
CA SER A 30 -9.01 -13.89 2.19
C SER A 30 -10.43 -13.34 2.42
N SER A 31 -10.79 -13.07 3.68
CA SER A 31 -12.12 -12.62 4.12
C SER A 31 -12.16 -11.14 4.54
N MET A 32 -11.18 -10.31 4.12
CA MET A 32 -11.21 -8.89 4.46
C MET A 32 -12.45 -8.19 3.86
N LYS A 33 -13.23 -7.54 4.73
CA LYS A 33 -14.38 -6.73 4.33
C LYS A 33 -13.89 -5.53 3.51
N ALA A 34 -14.60 -5.21 2.42
CA ALA A 34 -14.40 -3.97 1.68
C ALA A 34 -14.67 -2.72 2.56
N PRO A 35 -14.10 -1.55 2.22
CA PRO A 35 -14.40 -0.29 2.89
C PRO A 35 -15.88 0.06 2.75
N ASP A 36 -16.43 0.73 3.76
CA ASP A 36 -17.73 1.36 3.60
C ASP A 36 -17.61 2.56 2.65
N HIS A 37 -18.70 2.89 1.95
CA HIS A 37 -18.68 4.04 1.04
C HIS A 37 -18.56 5.36 1.81
N PHE A 38 -17.80 6.30 1.25
CA PHE A 38 -17.65 7.65 1.78
C PHE A 38 -18.28 8.67 0.83
N ASP A 39 -19.29 9.38 1.32
CA ASP A 39 -20.08 10.34 0.52
C ASP A 39 -19.60 11.80 0.64
N GLY A 40 -18.68 12.07 1.56
CA GLY A 40 -18.18 13.40 1.86
C GLY A 40 -19.09 14.27 2.74
N THR A 41 -20.14 13.73 3.36
CA THR A 41 -21.05 14.50 4.23
C THR A 41 -20.61 14.52 5.69
N GLN A 42 -20.05 13.42 6.18
CA GLN A 42 -19.68 13.22 7.58
C GLN A 42 -18.16 13.18 7.75
N ALA A 43 -17.54 14.33 8.04
CA ALA A 43 -16.09 14.45 8.17
C ALA A 43 -15.48 13.47 9.20
N HIS A 44 -16.19 13.18 10.30
CA HIS A 44 -15.71 12.25 11.33
C HIS A 44 -15.54 10.80 10.82
N LYS A 45 -16.22 10.42 9.73
CA LYS A 45 -16.11 9.08 9.11
C LYS A 45 -14.90 8.95 8.19
N LEU A 46 -14.30 10.05 7.75
CA LEU A 46 -13.18 10.06 6.81
C LEU A 46 -12.00 9.24 7.33
N ARG A 47 -11.67 9.38 8.63
CA ARG A 47 -10.57 8.63 9.24
C ARG A 47 -10.79 7.13 9.16
N GLY A 48 -11.99 6.66 9.52
CA GLY A 48 -12.34 5.23 9.46
C GLY A 48 -12.26 4.68 8.03
N PHE A 49 -12.78 5.45 7.07
CA PHE A 49 -12.66 5.13 5.65
C PHE A 49 -11.20 4.96 5.20
N ILE A 50 -10.33 5.96 5.46
CA ILE A 50 -8.91 5.91 5.09
C ILE A 50 -8.21 4.69 5.72
N GLN A 51 -8.48 4.42 7.00
CA GLN A 51 -7.88 3.28 7.69
C GLN A 51 -8.31 1.94 7.07
N SER A 52 -9.58 1.82 6.65
CA SER A 52 -10.06 0.61 5.98
C SER A 52 -9.42 0.40 4.60
N CYS A 53 -9.25 1.46 3.81
CA CYS A 53 -8.51 1.40 2.54
C CYS A 53 -7.05 0.99 2.76
N GLN A 54 -6.37 1.60 3.73
CA GLN A 54 -5.00 1.25 4.09
C GLN A 54 -4.87 -0.23 4.43
N LEU A 55 -5.78 -0.77 5.24
CA LEU A 55 -5.72 -2.17 5.63
C LEU A 55 -5.80 -3.10 4.41
N ILE A 56 -6.62 -2.77 3.41
CA ILE A 56 -6.74 -3.55 2.18
C ILE A 56 -5.46 -3.49 1.36
N PHE A 57 -4.86 -2.30 1.24
CA PHE A 57 -3.61 -2.13 0.49
C PHE A 57 -2.45 -2.92 1.12
N HIS A 58 -2.40 -3.00 2.45
CA HIS A 58 -1.39 -3.79 3.16
C HIS A 58 -1.67 -5.30 3.13
N ASN A 59 -2.91 -5.71 2.90
CA ASN A 59 -3.30 -7.12 2.81
C ASN A 59 -2.92 -7.75 1.45
N ASP A 60 -2.68 -6.93 0.42
CA ASP A 60 -2.26 -7.40 -0.90
C ASP A 60 -1.17 -6.51 -1.54
N PRO A 61 0.01 -6.39 -0.89
CA PRO A 61 1.05 -5.45 -1.29
C PRO A 61 1.65 -5.77 -2.67
N GLU A 62 1.61 -7.03 -3.10
CA GLU A 62 2.11 -7.46 -4.42
C GLU A 62 1.21 -6.96 -5.56
N ASN A 63 -0.11 -6.91 -5.34
CA ASN A 63 -1.05 -6.42 -6.34
C ASN A 63 -1.26 -4.91 -6.27
N ILE A 64 -1.14 -4.29 -5.09
CA ILE A 64 -1.44 -2.87 -4.86
C ILE A 64 -0.16 -2.08 -4.49
N PHE A 65 0.82 -2.12 -5.39
CA PHE A 65 2.13 -1.51 -5.17
C PHE A 65 2.12 0.03 -5.36
N TYR A 66 1.59 0.50 -6.49
CA TYR A 66 1.65 1.92 -6.87
C TYR A 66 0.61 2.79 -6.17
N ASP A 67 1.00 4.00 -5.76
CA ASP A 67 0.07 4.94 -5.12
C ASP A 67 -1.09 5.35 -6.04
N ARG A 68 -0.86 5.45 -7.36
CA ARG A 68 -1.94 5.67 -8.33
C ARG A 68 -2.96 4.52 -8.32
N LYS A 69 -2.48 3.28 -8.22
CA LYS A 69 -3.34 2.11 -8.13
C LYS A 69 -4.14 2.09 -6.83
N LYS A 70 -3.54 2.46 -5.70
CA LYS A 70 -4.26 2.63 -4.42
C LYS A 70 -5.39 3.64 -4.54
N VAL A 71 -5.12 4.79 -5.17
CA VAL A 71 -6.15 5.80 -5.40
C VAL A 71 -7.26 5.24 -6.30
N LEU A 72 -6.91 4.63 -7.43
CA LEU A 72 -7.87 4.05 -8.37
C LEU A 72 -8.72 2.96 -7.73
N ASP A 73 -8.11 2.01 -7.01
CA ASP A 73 -8.80 0.91 -6.34
C ASP A 73 -9.73 1.42 -5.22
N SER A 74 -9.46 2.60 -4.64
CA SER A 74 -10.37 3.23 -3.68
C SER A 74 -11.54 3.99 -4.32
N THR A 75 -11.47 4.31 -5.63
CA THR A 75 -12.47 5.15 -6.30
C THR A 75 -13.91 4.65 -6.23
N PRO A 76 -14.21 3.33 -6.33
CA PRO A 76 -15.58 2.84 -6.27
C PRO A 76 -16.27 3.11 -4.93
N PHE A 77 -15.50 3.33 -3.86
CA PHE A 77 -16.04 3.61 -2.53
C PHE A 77 -16.35 5.10 -2.31
N PHE A 78 -15.95 5.98 -3.22
CA PHE A 78 -16.37 7.38 -3.16
C PHE A 78 -17.74 7.56 -3.80
N THR A 79 -18.66 8.15 -3.04
CA THR A 79 -20.03 8.44 -3.50
C THR A 79 -20.38 9.89 -3.22
N GLY A 80 -21.59 10.33 -3.59
CA GLY A 80 -22.08 11.65 -3.23
C GLY A 80 -21.14 12.79 -3.64
N ARG A 81 -20.78 13.65 -2.68
CA ARG A 81 -19.87 14.80 -2.91
C ARG A 81 -18.44 14.35 -3.15
N ALA A 82 -17.97 13.32 -2.45
CA ALA A 82 -16.62 12.79 -2.62
C ALA A 82 -16.44 12.17 -4.01
N GLY A 83 -17.44 11.40 -4.48
CA GLY A 83 -17.46 10.83 -5.83
C GLY A 83 -17.40 11.90 -6.92
N LYS A 84 -18.28 12.91 -6.84
CA LYS A 84 -18.27 14.05 -7.78
C LYS A 84 -16.96 14.82 -7.79
N TRP A 85 -16.29 14.89 -6.64
CA TRP A 85 -14.99 15.56 -6.54
C TRP A 85 -13.89 14.75 -7.24
N ILE A 86 -13.87 13.42 -7.09
CA ILE A 86 -12.79 12.60 -7.68
C ILE A 86 -13.00 12.28 -9.17
N GLU A 87 -14.24 12.19 -9.63
CA GLU A 87 -14.64 11.84 -11.00
C GLU A 87 -13.81 12.50 -12.11
N PRO A 88 -13.60 13.83 -12.14
CA PRO A 88 -12.83 14.47 -13.22
C PRO A 88 -11.34 14.09 -13.23
N TYR A 89 -10.81 13.52 -12.17
CA TYR A 89 -9.40 13.15 -12.05
C TYR A 89 -9.12 11.68 -12.39
N ILE A 90 -10.14 10.81 -12.40
CA ILE A 90 -9.99 9.37 -12.65
C ILE A 90 -9.27 9.09 -13.99
N PRO A 91 -9.60 9.74 -15.12
CA PRO A 91 -8.91 9.49 -16.39
C PRO A 91 -7.40 9.77 -16.32
N ASN A 92 -7.00 10.79 -15.56
CA ASN A 92 -5.60 11.21 -15.42
C ASN A 92 -4.78 10.25 -14.54
N ILE A 93 -5.45 9.51 -13.66
CA ILE A 93 -4.83 8.53 -12.75
C ILE A 93 -4.79 7.14 -13.40
N SER A 94 -5.73 6.87 -14.32
CA SER A 94 -5.88 5.58 -15.01
C SER A 94 -4.93 5.37 -16.19
N ASN A 95 -4.20 6.39 -16.64
CA ASN A 95 -3.19 6.21 -17.70
C ASN A 95 -2.02 5.39 -17.16
N GLU A 96 -1.91 4.16 -17.66
CA GLU A 96 -0.90 3.16 -17.30
C GLU A 96 0.52 3.65 -17.59
N ASP A 97 1.39 3.27 -16.65
CA ASP A 97 2.84 3.32 -16.57
C ASP A 97 3.56 4.55 -17.17
N PRO A 98 4.37 5.29 -16.39
CA PRO A 98 5.52 6.00 -16.96
C PRO A 98 6.50 4.94 -17.49
N SER A 99 6.11 4.19 -18.53
CA SER A 99 7.09 3.54 -19.37
C SER A 99 7.93 4.68 -19.89
N TYR A 100 9.12 4.79 -19.30
CA TYR A 100 10.16 5.67 -19.76
C TYR A 100 10.23 5.42 -21.26
N HIS A 101 9.89 6.45 -22.05
CA HIS A 101 10.33 6.49 -23.42
C HIS A 101 11.86 6.40 -23.36
N LEU A 102 12.40 5.18 -23.37
CA LEU A 102 13.76 4.90 -23.73
C LEU A 102 13.84 5.31 -25.20
N ASN A 103 14.20 6.58 -25.42
CA ASN A 103 14.58 7.06 -26.73
C ASN A 103 15.78 6.21 -27.17
N ASN A 104 15.53 5.30 -28.12
CA ASN A 104 16.56 4.73 -28.98
C ASN A 104 16.98 5.74 -30.04
#